data_AF-A0A9X0FGD6-F1
#
_entry.id   AF-A0A9X0FGD6-F1
#
_cell.length_a   1.000
_cell.length_b   1.000
_cell.length_c   1.000
_cell.angle_alpha   90.00
_cell.angle_beta   90.00
_cell.angle_gamma   90.00
#
_symmetry.space_group_name_H-M   'P 1'
#
loop_
_entity.id
_entity.type
_entity.pdbx_description
1 polymer ?
#
loop_
_entity_poly.entity_id
_entity_poly.type
_entity_poly.pdbx_seq_one_letter_code
_entity_poly.pdbx_strand_id
1 'polypeptide(L)'
;MFRKFAAATALFCLGLTALTGCSGKLSTEETCDYLNQQIKEREINMKFETGDIKLAKGETGDYESALEEFDAMLKDTAGKTGDKQLQESLISAAGQSTSALKILADDSSDFEAQMESISELNTASQQQNTEYLGTACPNLDSVG
;
A
#
# COMPACT_ATOMS: atom_id res chain seq x y z
N MET A 1 -8.49 -17.68 59.37
CA MET A 1 -7.54 -18.06 58.30
C MET A 1 -7.33 -16.86 57.40
N PHE A 2 -6.13 -16.28 57.41
CA PHE A 2 -5.68 -15.33 56.38
C PHE A 2 -5.13 -16.12 55.21
N ARG A 3 -5.63 -15.88 53.99
CA ARG A 3 -4.80 -15.89 52.78
C ARG A 3 -5.24 -14.79 51.83
N LYS A 4 -4.25 -13.98 51.50
CA LYS A 4 -4.24 -12.83 50.60
C LYS A 4 -4.21 -13.35 49.16
N PHE A 5 -4.95 -12.68 48.27
CA PHE A 5 -4.45 -12.36 46.92
C PHE A 5 -4.96 -10.97 46.57
N ALA A 6 -4.09 -9.98 46.83
CA ALA A 6 -4.09 -8.74 46.09
C ALA A 6 -3.28 -8.98 44.81
N ALA A 7 -3.77 -8.51 43.67
CA ALA A 7 -2.94 -7.88 42.65
C ALA A 7 -3.84 -7.41 41.51
N ALA A 8 -3.97 -6.10 41.44
CA ALA A 8 -4.15 -5.28 40.25
C ALA A 8 -4.18 -6.01 38.90
N THR A 9 -5.23 -5.76 38.14
CA THR A 9 -5.05 -5.59 36.69
C THR A 9 -5.61 -4.24 36.33
N ALA A 10 -4.74 -3.50 35.66
CA ALA A 10 -4.75 -2.07 35.50
C ALA A 10 -6.09 -1.54 34.96
N LEU A 11 -6.49 -0.42 35.56
CA LEU A 11 -7.15 0.71 34.93
C LEU A 11 -7.16 0.58 33.40
N PHE A 12 -8.36 0.35 32.87
CA PHE A 12 -8.71 0.68 31.49
C PHE A 12 -8.69 2.22 31.39
N CYS A 13 -7.50 2.81 31.48
CA CYS A 13 -7.24 4.11 30.91
C CYS A 13 -7.23 3.90 29.40
N LEU A 14 -8.42 3.74 28.81
CA LEU A 14 -8.63 4.26 27.47
C LEU A 14 -8.29 5.74 27.61
N GLY A 15 -7.04 6.06 27.25
CA GLY A 15 -6.61 7.41 27.01
C GLY A 15 -7.49 7.95 25.90
N LEU A 16 -8.65 8.49 26.29
CA LEU A 16 -9.27 9.62 25.65
C LEU A 16 -8.30 10.80 25.83
N THR A 17 -7.12 10.72 25.21
CA THR A 17 -6.45 11.94 24.80
C THR A 17 -7.32 12.50 23.71
N ALA A 18 -8.18 13.43 24.11
CA ALA A 18 -8.71 14.46 23.25
C ALA A 18 -7.55 15.03 22.42
N LEU A 19 -7.46 14.60 21.15
CA LEU A 19 -6.58 15.19 20.15
C LEU A 19 -7.41 16.07 19.21
N THR A 20 -8.22 16.94 19.79
CA THR A 20 -8.55 18.18 19.10
C THR A 20 -7.30 19.07 19.16
N GLY A 21 -6.34 18.86 18.25
CA GLY A 21 -5.21 19.80 18.13
C GLY A 21 -3.84 19.30 17.70
N CYS A 22 -3.68 18.16 17.03
CA CYS A 22 -2.43 17.89 16.28
C CYS A 22 -2.77 17.54 14.84
N SER A 23 -2.68 18.53 13.95
CA SER A 23 -2.47 18.31 12.52
C SER A 23 -1.05 17.74 12.31
N GLY A 24 -0.80 16.56 12.87
CA GLY A 24 0.46 15.86 12.82
C GLY A 24 0.34 14.71 11.84
N LYS A 25 1.17 14.72 10.81
CA LYS A 25 1.34 13.58 9.90
C LYS A 25 1.71 12.33 10.72
N LEU A 26 1.30 11.15 10.25
CA LEU A 26 1.57 9.85 10.87
C LEU A 26 3.08 9.57 10.95
N SER A 27 3.54 8.87 11.99
CA SER A 27 4.89 8.30 12.01
C SER A 27 5.06 7.20 10.94
N THR A 28 6.30 6.75 10.72
CA THR A 28 6.60 5.64 9.78
C THR A 28 5.79 4.38 10.14
N GLU A 29 5.80 3.97 11.42
CA GLU A 29 5.08 2.78 11.90
C GLU A 29 3.56 2.92 11.71
N GLU A 30 2.98 4.05 12.15
CA GLU A 30 1.55 4.31 11.95
C GLU A 30 1.15 4.37 10.47
N THR A 31 2.06 4.83 9.60
CA THR A 31 1.83 4.84 8.15
C THR A 31 1.81 3.42 7.60
N CYS A 32 2.75 2.57 8.01
CA CYS A 32 2.81 1.17 7.58
C CYS A 32 1.59 0.38 8.06
N ASP A 33 1.17 0.59 9.32
CA ASP A 33 -0.04 -0.02 9.87
C ASP A 33 -1.30 0.45 9.14
N TYR A 34 -1.40 1.75 8.85
CA TYR A 34 -2.48 2.30 8.04
C TYR A 34 -2.51 1.69 6.64
N LEU A 35 -1.35 1.55 5.99
CA LEU A 35 -1.24 0.96 4.66
C LEU A 35 -1.71 -0.50 4.66
N ASN A 36 -1.28 -1.30 5.63
CA ASN A 36 -1.75 -2.67 5.82
C ASN A 36 -3.27 -2.76 6.02
N GLN A 37 -3.80 -1.88 6.87
CA GLN A 37 -5.24 -1.79 7.08
C GLN A 37 -5.97 -1.48 5.76
N GLN A 38 -5.48 -0.52 4.97
CA GLN A 38 -6.10 -0.17 3.69
C GLN A 38 -6.01 -1.30 2.67
N ILE A 39 -4.87 -2.01 2.57
CA ILE A 39 -4.70 -3.19 1.70
C ILE A 39 -5.78 -4.22 2.02
N LYS A 40 -6.01 -4.47 3.31
CA LYS A 40 -6.99 -5.45 3.79
C LYS A 40 -8.44 -4.99 3.61
N GLU A 41 -8.77 -3.76 4.03
CA GLU A 41 -10.13 -3.21 3.97
C GLU A 41 -10.65 -3.07 2.54
N ARG A 42 -9.76 -2.79 1.59
CA ARG A 42 -10.09 -2.62 0.17
C ARG A 42 -9.92 -3.91 -0.63
N GLU A 43 -9.49 -4.99 0.03
CA GLU A 43 -9.24 -6.29 -0.58
C GLU A 43 -8.29 -6.21 -1.78
N ILE A 44 -7.27 -5.35 -1.69
CA ILE A 44 -6.37 -5.04 -2.82
C ILE A 44 -5.70 -6.31 -3.37
N ASN A 45 -5.23 -7.19 -2.49
CA ASN A 45 -4.60 -8.45 -2.90
C ASN A 45 -5.56 -9.34 -3.69
N MET A 46 -6.81 -9.46 -3.24
CA MET A 46 -7.84 -10.26 -3.93
C MET A 46 -8.17 -9.67 -5.31
N LYS A 47 -8.19 -8.34 -5.42
CA LYS A 47 -8.42 -7.65 -6.69
C LYS A 47 -7.28 -7.87 -7.68
N PHE A 48 -6.03 -7.81 -7.23
CA PHE A 48 -4.88 -8.16 -8.08
C PHE A 48 -4.90 -9.65 -8.47
N GLU A 49 -5.14 -10.57 -7.54
CA GLU A 49 -5.26 -12.00 -7.85
C GLU A 49 -6.35 -12.28 -8.90
N THR A 50 -7.51 -11.65 -8.76
CA THR A 50 -8.61 -11.76 -9.72
C THR A 50 -8.26 -11.13 -11.06
N GLY A 51 -7.63 -9.94 -11.01
CA GLY A 51 -7.12 -9.21 -12.15
C GLY A 51 -6.12 -10.03 -12.95
N ASP A 52 -5.13 -10.65 -12.31
CA ASP A 52 -4.09 -11.48 -12.95
C ASP A 52 -4.68 -12.68 -13.68
N ILE A 53 -5.67 -13.35 -13.08
CA ILE A 53 -6.37 -14.49 -13.71
C ILE A 53 -7.09 -14.06 -15.00
N LYS A 54 -7.65 -12.84 -15.02
CA LYS A 54 -8.32 -12.28 -16.19
C LYS A 54 -7.32 -11.72 -17.20
N LEU A 55 -6.25 -11.09 -16.73
CA LEU A 55 -5.15 -10.59 -17.53
C LEU A 55 -4.51 -11.73 -18.34
N ALA A 56 -4.32 -12.90 -17.73
CA ALA A 56 -3.85 -14.11 -18.42
C ALA A 56 -4.78 -14.62 -19.54
N LYS A 57 -6.02 -14.12 -19.61
CA LYS A 57 -6.99 -14.38 -20.69
C LYS A 57 -7.12 -13.21 -21.67
N GLY A 58 -6.32 -12.17 -21.51
CA GLY A 58 -6.38 -10.93 -22.29
C GLY A 58 -7.46 -9.95 -21.84
N GLU A 59 -8.08 -10.16 -20.68
CA GLU A 59 -9.06 -9.24 -20.09
C GLU A 59 -8.37 -8.31 -19.08
N THR A 60 -8.15 -7.04 -19.43
CA THR A 60 -7.34 -6.10 -18.63
C THR A 60 -8.13 -5.31 -17.57
N GLY A 61 -9.44 -5.13 -17.75
CA GLY A 61 -10.22 -4.15 -16.99
C GLY A 61 -10.23 -4.34 -15.46
N ASP A 62 -10.23 -5.58 -14.96
CA ASP A 62 -10.16 -5.84 -13.51
C ASP A 62 -8.76 -5.52 -12.96
N TYR A 63 -7.71 -5.81 -13.73
CA TYR A 63 -6.33 -5.50 -13.37
C TYR A 63 -6.07 -3.99 -13.39
N GLU A 64 -6.58 -3.28 -14.40
CA GLU A 64 -6.58 -1.82 -14.45
C GLU A 64 -7.30 -1.22 -13.25
N SER A 65 -8.50 -1.71 -12.92
CA SER A 65 -9.26 -1.23 -11.76
C SER A 65 -8.50 -1.44 -10.44
N ALA A 66 -7.81 -2.58 -10.29
CA ALA A 66 -6.97 -2.86 -9.12
C ALA A 66 -5.78 -1.90 -9.05
N LEU A 67 -5.12 -1.62 -10.18
CA LEU A 67 -4.01 -0.65 -10.26
C LEU A 67 -4.46 0.77 -9.92
N GLU A 68 -5.62 1.22 -10.40
CA GLU A 68 -6.16 2.55 -10.09
C GLU A 68 -6.44 2.72 -8.59
N GLU A 69 -7.04 1.71 -7.97
CA GLU A 69 -7.34 1.75 -6.54
C GLU A 69 -6.06 1.69 -5.69
N PHE A 70 -5.09 0.88 -6.12
CA PHE A 70 -3.78 0.80 -5.48
C PHE A 70 -3.02 2.14 -5.57
N ASP A 71 -2.97 2.74 -6.75
CA ASP A 71 -2.38 4.07 -6.98
C ASP A 71 -2.99 5.14 -6.06
N ALA A 72 -4.32 5.18 -5.99
CA ALA A 72 -5.05 6.14 -5.15
C ALA A 72 -4.76 5.93 -3.66
N MET A 73 -4.74 4.66 -3.20
CA MET A 73 -4.41 4.32 -1.82
C MET A 73 -2.98 4.73 -1.44
N LEU A 74 -2.01 4.49 -2.32
CA LEU A 74 -0.61 4.88 -2.09
C LEU A 74 -0.45 6.40 -2.00
N LYS A 75 -1.10 7.15 -2.90
CA LYS A 75 -1.09 8.63 -2.89
C LYS A 75 -1.75 9.19 -1.63
N ASP A 76 -2.87 8.62 -1.19
CA ASP A 76 -3.54 9.02 0.04
C ASP A 76 -2.67 8.74 1.28
N THR A 77 -2.06 7.56 1.34
CA THR A 77 -1.14 7.18 2.43
C THR A 77 0.09 8.10 2.47
N ALA A 78 0.67 8.42 1.30
CA ALA A 78 1.77 9.37 1.18
C ALA A 78 1.40 10.78 1.70
N GLY A 79 0.15 11.20 1.47
CA GLY A 79 -0.35 12.47 2.01
C GLY A 79 -0.44 12.51 3.54
N LYS A 80 -0.57 11.34 4.19
CA LYS A 80 -0.72 11.23 5.65
C LYS A 80 0.60 11.05 6.39
N THR A 81 1.66 10.55 5.74
CA THR A 81 2.91 10.25 6.44
C THR A 81 3.79 11.47 6.70
N GLY A 82 4.45 11.47 7.87
CA GLY A 82 5.44 12.44 8.33
C GLY A 82 6.84 12.12 7.84
N ASP A 83 7.06 10.87 7.42
CA ASP A 83 8.30 10.37 6.91
C ASP A 83 8.44 10.73 5.42
N LYS A 84 9.38 11.63 5.12
CA LYS A 84 9.60 12.11 3.75
C LYS A 84 10.09 11.01 2.82
N GLN A 85 10.94 10.10 3.32
CA GLN A 85 11.48 9.03 2.50
C GLN A 85 10.38 8.01 2.21
N LEU A 86 9.54 7.69 3.20
CA LEU A 86 8.38 6.84 2.98
C LEU A 86 7.37 7.50 2.02
N GLN A 87 7.13 8.80 2.17
CA GLN A 87 6.29 9.57 1.26
C GLN A 87 6.79 9.45 -0.19
N GLU A 88 8.10 9.66 -0.43
CA GLU A 88 8.71 9.56 -1.76
C GLU A 88 8.61 8.13 -2.32
N SER A 89 8.87 7.11 -1.50
CA SER A 89 8.68 5.70 -1.88
C SER A 89 7.24 5.39 -2.30
N LEU A 90 6.25 5.84 -1.52
CA LEU A 90 4.83 5.61 -1.82
C LEU A 90 4.39 6.32 -3.11
N ILE A 91 4.83 7.56 -3.33
CA ILE A 91 4.55 8.30 -4.57
C ILE A 91 5.24 7.64 -5.76
N SER A 92 6.47 7.15 -5.58
CA SER A 92 7.19 6.40 -6.62
C SER A 92 6.47 5.10 -6.97
N ALA A 93 5.93 4.38 -5.99
CA ALA A 93 5.13 3.18 -6.22
C ALA A 93 3.83 3.50 -6.98
N ALA A 94 3.11 4.57 -6.59
CA ALA A 94 1.92 5.01 -7.31
C ALA A 94 2.24 5.42 -8.78
N GLY A 95 3.38 6.09 -8.99
CA GLY A 95 3.85 6.44 -10.34
C GLY A 95 4.05 5.22 -11.26
N GLN A 96 4.39 4.06 -10.70
CA GLN A 96 4.51 2.81 -11.45
C GLN A 96 3.14 2.30 -11.87
N SER A 97 2.17 2.28 -10.96
CA SER A 97 0.78 1.92 -11.29
C SER A 97 0.19 2.83 -12.35
N THR A 98 0.44 4.14 -12.26
CA THR A 98 0.06 5.11 -13.31
C THR A 98 0.73 4.80 -14.67
N SER A 99 1.97 4.31 -14.68
CA SER A 99 2.69 3.98 -15.92
C SER A 99 2.18 2.67 -16.53
N ALA A 100 1.90 1.66 -15.71
CA ALA A 100 1.28 0.41 -16.15
C ALA A 100 -0.11 0.66 -16.76
N LEU A 101 -0.94 1.49 -16.13
CA LEU A 101 -2.24 1.90 -16.67
C LEU A 101 -2.14 2.57 -18.05
N LYS A 102 -1.12 3.40 -18.27
CA LYS A 102 -0.90 4.04 -19.58
C LYS A 102 -0.53 3.03 -20.67
N ILE A 103 0.24 2.00 -20.31
CA ILE A 103 0.62 0.93 -21.25
C ILE A 103 -0.62 0.11 -21.61
N LEU A 104 -1.44 -0.27 -20.61
CA LEU A 104 -2.67 -1.04 -20.82
C LEU A 104 -3.70 -0.27 -21.65
N ALA A 105 -3.79 1.04 -21.47
CA ALA A 105 -4.67 1.91 -22.25
C ALA A 105 -4.15 2.23 -23.67
N ASP A 106 -2.94 1.79 -24.04
CA ASP A 106 -2.40 2.01 -25.38
C ASP A 106 -2.91 0.94 -26.35
N ASP A 107 -4.07 1.23 -26.96
CA ASP A 107 -4.70 0.39 -27.99
C ASP A 107 -3.85 0.22 -29.27
N SER A 108 -2.73 0.92 -29.41
CA SER A 108 -1.85 0.81 -30.58
C SER A 108 -0.84 -0.33 -30.50
N SER A 109 -0.63 -0.87 -29.31
CA SER A 109 0.27 -1.98 -29.02
C SER A 109 -0.52 -3.27 -28.81
N ASP A 110 0.00 -4.42 -29.26
CA ASP A 110 -0.63 -5.70 -28.92
C ASP A 110 -0.39 -6.06 -27.45
N PHE A 111 -1.20 -7.00 -26.95
CA PHE A 111 -1.16 -7.39 -25.54
C PHE A 111 0.21 -7.94 -25.10
N GLU A 112 0.92 -8.64 -25.98
CA GLU A 112 2.24 -9.20 -25.65
C GLU A 112 3.27 -8.10 -25.46
N ALA A 113 3.30 -7.11 -26.35
CA ALA A 113 4.15 -5.93 -26.25
C ALA A 113 3.81 -5.05 -25.03
N GLN A 114 2.52 -4.94 -24.68
CA GLN A 114 2.08 -4.26 -23.47
C GLN A 114 2.64 -4.95 -22.22
N MET A 115 2.54 -6.29 -22.13
CA MET A 115 3.06 -7.04 -20.98
C MET A 115 4.59 -6.97 -20.88
N GLU A 116 5.30 -7.01 -22.02
CA GLU A 116 6.74 -6.79 -22.06
C GLU A 116 7.09 -5.41 -21.47
N SER A 117 6.42 -4.35 -21.94
CA SER A 117 6.63 -2.99 -21.46
C SER A 117 6.33 -2.82 -19.96
N ILE A 118 5.29 -3.49 -19.44
CA ILE A 118 4.99 -3.49 -17.99
C ILE A 118 6.10 -4.20 -17.22
N SER A 119 6.61 -5.33 -17.72
CA SER A 119 7.71 -6.06 -17.08
C SER A 119 9.01 -5.25 -17.03
N GLU A 120 9.24 -4.41 -18.04
CA GLU A 120 10.39 -3.50 -18.13
C GLU A 120 10.27 -2.28 -17.23
N LEU A 121 9.07 -1.99 -16.68
CA LEU A 121 8.93 -0.88 -15.74
C LEU A 121 9.89 -1.06 -14.56
N ASN A 122 10.19 -2.30 -14.13
CA ASN A 122 11.14 -2.66 -13.05
C ASN A 122 12.60 -2.18 -13.27
N THR A 123 12.82 -0.86 -13.20
CA THR A 123 14.12 -0.20 -13.42
C THR A 123 14.86 0.11 -12.11
N ALA A 124 16.16 0.44 -12.19
CA ALA A 124 17.06 0.61 -11.04
C ALA A 124 16.63 1.68 -10.00
N SER A 125 15.88 2.71 -10.39
CA SER A 125 15.29 3.69 -9.46
C SER A 125 14.15 3.12 -8.61
N GLN A 126 13.58 1.99 -9.03
CA GLN A 126 12.48 1.31 -8.34
C GLN A 126 13.00 0.36 -7.27
N GLN A 127 14.15 -0.29 -7.49
CA GLN A 127 14.81 -1.08 -6.45
C GLN A 127 15.04 -0.26 -5.19
N GLN A 128 15.55 0.97 -5.33
CA GLN A 128 15.90 1.79 -4.17
C GLN A 128 14.68 2.23 -3.34
N ASN A 129 13.55 2.54 -3.99
CA ASN A 129 12.35 3.02 -3.31
C ASN A 129 11.50 1.87 -2.75
N THR A 130 11.47 0.72 -3.43
CA THR A 130 10.86 -0.52 -2.94
C THR A 130 11.68 -1.13 -1.79
N GLU A 131 13.02 -1.03 -1.85
CA GLU A 131 13.90 -1.43 -0.74
C GLU A 131 13.60 -0.65 0.53
N TYR A 132 13.38 0.67 0.42
CA TYR A 132 13.00 1.46 1.59
C TYR A 132 11.59 1.10 2.09
N LEU A 133 10.62 0.89 1.20
CA LEU A 133 9.28 0.43 1.60
C LEU A 133 9.35 -0.89 2.37
N GLY A 134 10.13 -1.86 1.89
CA GLY A 134 10.34 -3.14 2.56
C GLY A 134 11.13 -3.03 3.87
N THR A 135 12.02 -2.05 3.98
CA THR A 135 12.78 -1.80 5.22
C THR A 135 11.93 -1.08 6.27
N ALA A 136 11.16 -0.07 5.86
CA ALA A 136 10.32 0.75 6.73
C ALA A 136 9.05 0.02 7.14
N CYS A 137 8.46 -0.76 6.24
CA CYS A 137 7.27 -1.58 6.45
C CYS A 137 7.58 -3.07 6.26
N PRO A 138 8.36 -3.70 7.16
CA PRO A 138 8.79 -5.09 7.01
C PRO A 138 7.65 -6.11 7.12
N ASN A 139 6.51 -5.70 7.69
CA ASN A 139 5.29 -6.49 7.79
C ASN A 139 4.22 -6.00 6.82
N LEU A 140 4.60 -5.33 5.72
CA LEU A 140 3.64 -4.94 4.71
C LEU A 140 3.04 -6.21 4.09
N ASP A 141 1.73 -6.39 4.20
CA ASP A 141 1.02 -7.48 3.55
C ASP A 141 1.33 -7.40 2.06
N SER A 142 1.86 -8.49 1.49
CA SER A 142 2.33 -8.47 0.10
C SER A 142 1.17 -8.13 -0.82
N VAL A 143 1.32 -7.03 -1.55
CA VAL A 143 0.52 -6.71 -2.72
C VAL A 143 1.21 -7.36 -3.91
N GLY A 144 0.64 -8.49 -4.36
CA GLY A 144 0.96 -9.22 -5.60
C GLY A 144 2.42 -9.22 -6.03
#